data_AF-A0A177WVH9-F1
#
_entry.id   AF-A0A177WVH9-F1
#
_cell.length_a   1.000
_cell.length_b   1.000
_cell.length_c   1.000
_cell.angle_alpha   90.00
_cell.angle_beta   90.00
_cell.angle_gamma   90.00
#
_symmetry.space_group_name_H-M   'P 1'
#
loop_
_entity.id
_entity.type
_entity.pdbx_description
1 polymer ?
#
loop_
_entity_poly.entity_id
_entity_poly.type
_entity_poly.pdbx_seq_one_letter_code
_entity_poly.pdbx_strand_id
1 'polypeptide(L)'
;MNTLSCLLDFTRLQGDRAQVYSGLERGFDLFISGQASRQDFVIQQVELILKSEYNQHAIADIIRQIQKLEQFKLTKTVERQILLTESTFGEQDYSSDLPDCETALKETVKEINEKLEELHLEMAEMEL
;
A
#
# COMPACT_ATOMS: atom_id res chain seq x y z
N MET A 1 16.78 6.37 -23.73
CA MET A 1 16.77 6.47 -22.24
C MET A 1 18.14 6.04 -21.74
N ASN A 2 18.62 6.58 -20.62
CA ASN A 2 19.78 6.03 -19.92
C ASN A 2 19.27 5.32 -18.66
N THR A 3 19.61 4.04 -18.52
CA THR A 3 19.28 3.15 -17.38
C THR A 3 19.46 3.83 -16.01
N LEU A 4 20.43 4.74 -15.89
CA LEU A 4 20.68 5.53 -14.69
C LEU A 4 19.47 6.40 -14.27
N SER A 5 18.72 6.96 -15.23
CA SER A 5 17.52 7.77 -14.95
C SER A 5 16.42 6.91 -14.32
N CYS A 6 16.18 5.71 -14.86
CA CYS A 6 15.17 4.79 -14.36
C CYS A 6 15.54 4.26 -12.97
N LEU A 7 16.82 3.97 -12.73
CA LEU A 7 17.31 3.54 -11.41
C LEU A 7 17.17 4.65 -10.35
N LEU A 8 17.43 5.91 -10.72
CA LEU A 8 17.23 7.05 -9.84
C LEU A 8 15.75 7.26 -9.51
N ASP A 9 14.88 7.18 -10.52
CA ASP A 9 13.42 7.27 -10.31
C ASP A 9 12.91 6.11 -9.45
N PHE A 10 13.36 4.88 -9.70
CA PHE A 10 13.04 3.72 -8.88
C PHE A 10 13.48 3.94 -7.43
N THR A 11 14.72 4.37 -7.20
CA THR A 11 15.24 4.60 -5.85
C THR A 11 14.44 5.68 -5.12
N ARG A 12 14.08 6.76 -5.81
CA ARG A 12 13.21 7.81 -5.26
C ARG A 12 11.84 7.25 -4.88
N LEU A 13 11.21 6.50 -5.77
CA LEU A 13 9.92 5.87 -5.54
C LEU A 13 9.97 4.86 -4.38
N GLN A 14 11.07 4.13 -4.21
CA GLN A 14 11.28 3.26 -3.04
C GLN A 14 11.40 4.06 -1.74
N GLY A 15 12.06 5.22 -1.77
CA GLY A 15 12.13 6.14 -0.63
C GLY A 15 10.75 6.70 -0.25
N ASP A 16 9.99 7.18 -1.25
CA ASP A 16 8.62 7.66 -1.06
C ASP A 16 7.74 6.56 -0.46
N ARG A 17 7.88 5.32 -0.95
CA ARG A 17 7.19 4.13 -0.43
C ARG A 17 7.51 3.88 1.05
N ALA A 18 8.79 3.86 1.41
CA ALA A 18 9.21 3.62 2.80
C ALA A 18 8.65 4.69 3.75
N GLN A 19 8.61 5.94 3.30
CA GLN A 19 8.04 7.04 4.08
C GLN A 19 6.53 6.90 4.29
N VAL A 20 5.80 6.47 3.26
CA VAL A 20 4.36 6.18 3.37
C VAL A 20 4.11 5.06 4.39
N TYR A 21 4.86 3.95 4.30
CA TYR A 21 4.73 2.84 5.25
C TYR A 21 5.00 3.25 6.69
N SER A 22 6.08 4.01 6.92
CA SER A 22 6.42 4.51 8.26
C SER A 22 5.35 5.45 8.82
N GLY A 23 4.73 6.28 7.96
CA GLY A 23 3.60 7.13 8.36
C GLY A 23 2.36 6.32 8.76
N LEU A 24 2.04 5.26 8.00
CA LEU A 24 0.90 4.40 8.27
C LEU A 24 1.10 3.55 9.55
N GLU A 25 2.28 2.97 9.76
CA GLU A 25 2.62 2.30 11.03
C GLU A 25 2.45 3.24 12.23
N ARG A 26 3.00 4.45 12.13
CA ARG A 26 2.87 5.44 13.20
C ARG A 26 1.41 5.82 13.48
N GLY A 27 0.59 5.99 12.43
CA GLY A 27 -0.83 6.27 12.58
C GLY A 27 -1.57 5.13 13.27
N PHE A 28 -1.20 3.88 12.98
CA PHE A 28 -1.76 2.69 13.63
C PHE A 28 -1.33 2.56 15.10
N ASP A 29 -0.07 2.84 15.43
CA ASP A 29 0.42 2.87 16.81
C ASP A 29 -0.35 3.90 17.66
N LEU A 30 -0.62 5.07 17.08
CA LEU A 30 -1.42 6.11 17.72
C LEU A 30 -2.88 5.67 17.90
N PHE A 31 -3.45 4.92 16.96
CA PHE A 31 -4.79 4.37 17.08
C PHE A 31 -4.89 3.32 18.19
N ILE A 32 -3.99 2.31 18.22
CA ILE A 32 -3.97 1.27 19.27
C ILE A 32 -3.76 1.87 20.65
N SER A 33 -2.93 2.92 20.76
CA SER A 33 -2.71 3.61 22.04
C SER A 33 -3.86 4.55 22.46
N GLY A 34 -4.94 4.64 21.66
CA GLY A 34 -6.10 5.50 21.91
C GLY A 34 -5.82 6.99 21.71
N GLN A 35 -4.71 7.35 21.05
CA GLN A 35 -4.25 8.72 20.82
C GLN A 35 -4.73 9.31 19.48
N ALA A 36 -5.26 8.48 18.58
CA ALA A 36 -5.84 8.89 17.30
C ALA A 36 -7.15 8.13 17.03
N SER A 37 -8.10 8.79 16.37
CA SER A 37 -9.34 8.15 15.93
C SER A 37 -9.17 7.45 14.58
N ARG A 38 -10.11 6.56 14.23
CA ARG A 38 -10.17 5.94 12.89
C ARG A 38 -10.25 6.98 11.76
N GLN A 39 -10.89 8.12 11.99
CA GLN A 39 -10.99 9.21 11.00
C GLN A 39 -9.66 9.94 10.79
N ASP A 40 -8.87 10.12 11.84
CA ASP A 40 -7.55 10.75 11.75
C ASP A 40 -6.59 9.91 10.90
N PHE A 41 -6.69 8.58 11.01
CA PHE A 41 -5.94 7.64 10.17
C PHE A 41 -6.32 7.75 8.68
N VAL A 42 -7.62 7.85 8.37
CA VAL A 42 -8.12 7.97 6.98
C VAL A 42 -7.69 9.28 6.32
N ILE A 43 -7.68 10.40 7.05
CA ILE A 43 -7.26 11.70 6.51
C ILE A 43 -5.76 11.68 6.16
N GLN A 44 -4.91 11.10 7.02
CA GLN A 44 -3.48 10.98 6.75
C GLN A 44 -3.19 10.12 5.51
N GLN A 45 -4.01 9.10 5.23
CA GLN A 45 -3.89 8.29 4.01
C GLN A 45 -4.14 9.11 2.74
N VAL A 46 -5.21 9.92 2.73
CA VAL A 46 -5.59 10.72 1.56
C VAL A 46 -4.53 11.78 1.27
N GLU A 47 -3.96 12.42 2.29
CA GLU A 47 -2.89 13.43 2.11
C GLU A 47 -1.58 12.84 1.58
N LEU A 48 -1.28 11.58 1.89
CA LEU A 48 -0.08 10.89 1.38
C LEU A 48 -0.25 10.47 -0.09
N ILE A 49 -1.44 10.02 -0.49
CA ILE A 49 -1.76 9.65 -1.88
C ILE A 49 -1.62 10.86 -2.81
N LEU A 50 -2.14 12.02 -2.39
CA LEU A 50 -2.14 13.26 -3.18
C LEU A 50 -0.74 13.84 -3.45
N LYS A 51 0.28 13.48 -2.65
CA LYS A 51 1.66 13.95 -2.86
C LYS A 51 2.45 13.15 -3.90
N SER A 52 1.97 11.99 -4.32
CA SER A 52 2.72 11.04 -5.17
C SER A 52 2.56 11.23 -6.68
N GLU A 53 1.73 12.18 -7.13
CA GLU A 53 1.40 12.36 -8.55
C GLU A 53 2.29 13.40 -9.25
N TYR A 54 3.46 13.00 -9.79
CA TYR A 54 4.10 13.71 -10.92
C TYR A 54 5.14 12.82 -11.65
N ASN A 55 4.99 12.71 -12.98
CA ASN A 55 5.82 12.08 -14.06
C ASN A 55 5.16 10.91 -14.82
N GLN A 56 4.95 11.06 -16.13
CA GLN A 56 4.36 10.05 -17.02
C GLN A 56 5.45 9.23 -17.72
N HIS A 57 5.72 8.02 -17.23
CA HIS A 57 6.54 7.01 -17.92
C HIS A 57 5.98 5.61 -17.60
N ALA A 58 5.95 4.70 -18.58
CA ALA A 58 5.30 3.38 -18.46
C ALA A 58 5.79 2.57 -17.24
N ILE A 59 7.10 2.50 -17.02
CA ILE A 59 7.68 1.87 -15.81
C ILE A 59 7.29 2.60 -14.53
N ALA A 60 7.30 3.94 -14.54
CA ALA A 60 6.88 4.73 -13.39
C ALA A 60 5.39 4.50 -13.07
N ASP A 61 4.55 4.27 -14.08
CA ASP A 61 3.13 3.96 -13.91
C ASP A 61 2.91 2.55 -13.37
N ILE A 62 3.70 1.55 -13.80
CA ILE A 62 3.68 0.21 -13.20
C ILE A 62 4.13 0.28 -11.73
N ILE A 63 5.21 1.00 -11.42
CA ILE A 63 5.66 1.19 -10.04
C ILE A 63 4.59 1.88 -9.20
N ARG A 64 3.91 2.91 -9.72
CA ARG A 64 2.80 3.56 -9.00
C ARG A 64 1.61 2.64 -8.79
N GLN A 65 1.27 1.80 -9.76
CA GLN A 65 0.20 0.82 -9.60
C GLN A 65 0.56 -0.19 -8.49
N ILE A 66 1.80 -0.69 -8.49
CA ILE A 66 2.32 -1.54 -7.40
C ILE A 66 2.20 -0.83 -6.07
N GLN A 67 2.65 0.43 -5.98
CA GLN A 67 2.57 1.23 -4.75
C GLN A 67 1.14 1.44 -4.26
N LYS A 68 0.17 1.69 -5.16
CA LYS A 68 -1.24 1.83 -4.82
C LYS A 68 -1.82 0.51 -4.29
N LEU A 69 -1.52 -0.61 -4.94
CA LEU A 69 -1.92 -1.94 -4.48
C LEU A 69 -1.29 -2.27 -3.12
N GLU A 70 -0.03 -1.91 -2.93
CA GLU A 70 0.71 -2.08 -1.69
C GLU A 70 0.11 -1.26 -0.52
N GLN A 71 -0.32 -0.02 -0.77
CA GLN A 71 -1.05 0.81 0.18
C GLN A 71 -2.43 0.22 0.51
N PHE A 72 -3.16 -0.27 -0.50
CA PHE A 72 -4.45 -0.91 -0.30
C PHE A 72 -4.33 -2.19 0.53
N LYS A 73 -3.32 -3.02 0.25
CA LYS A 73 -2.99 -4.22 1.03
C LYS A 73 -2.73 -3.88 2.49
N LEU A 74 -1.95 -2.83 2.77
CA LEU A 74 -1.67 -2.42 4.14
C LEU A 74 -2.94 -1.98 4.87
N THR A 75 -3.76 -1.16 4.21
CA THR A 75 -5.03 -0.67 4.75
C THR A 75 -5.96 -1.84 5.10
N LYS A 76 -6.10 -2.81 4.20
CA LYS A 76 -6.91 -4.01 4.45
C LYS A 76 -6.32 -4.91 5.54
N THR A 77 -5.00 -4.95 5.66
CA THR A 77 -4.34 -5.71 6.74
C THR A 77 -4.67 -5.12 8.10
N VAL A 78 -4.59 -3.79 8.23
CA VAL A 78 -4.97 -3.06 9.44
C VAL A 78 -6.46 -3.23 9.73
N GLU A 79 -7.32 -3.06 8.74
CA GLU A 79 -8.77 -3.26 8.88
C GLU A 79 -9.08 -4.67 9.40
N ARG A 80 -8.48 -5.71 8.81
CA ARG A 80 -8.62 -7.10 9.29
C ARG A 80 -8.17 -7.26 10.75
N GLN A 81 -7.07 -6.63 11.15
CA GLN A 81 -6.58 -6.70 12.53
C GLN A 81 -7.55 -6.03 13.53
N ILE A 82 -8.15 -4.91 13.15
CA ILE A 82 -9.18 -4.23 13.94
C ILE A 82 -10.40 -5.15 14.11
N LEU A 83 -10.95 -5.66 13.00
CA LEU A 83 -12.12 -6.54 13.02
C LEU A 83 -11.88 -7.81 13.86
N LEU A 84 -10.69 -8.41 13.77
CA LEU A 84 -10.29 -9.55 14.60
C LEU A 84 -10.25 -9.20 16.07
N THR A 85 -9.68 -8.04 16.42
CA THR A 85 -9.55 -7.58 17.80
C THR A 85 -10.95 -7.35 18.39
N GLU A 86 -11.78 -6.57 17.72
CA GLU A 86 -13.14 -6.25 18.18
C GLU A 86 -14.03 -7.51 18.29
N SER A 87 -13.87 -8.47 17.37
CA SER A 87 -14.57 -9.77 17.44
C SER A 87 -14.06 -10.66 18.57
N THR A 88 -12.76 -10.66 18.86
CA THR A 88 -12.15 -11.50 19.90
C THR A 88 -12.47 -10.98 21.30
N PHE A 89 -12.52 -9.66 21.48
CA PHE A 89 -12.87 -9.02 22.76
C PHE A 89 -14.38 -8.84 22.95
N GLY A 90 -15.19 -9.25 21.97
CA GLY A 90 -16.66 -9.29 22.07
C GLY A 90 -17.34 -7.92 22.00
N GLU A 91 -16.65 -6.91 21.48
CA GLU A 91 -17.19 -5.55 21.36
C GLU A 91 -18.20 -5.46 20.20
N GLN A 92 -17.96 -6.17 19.09
CA GLN A 92 -18.88 -6.35 17.95
C GLN A 92 -18.54 -7.65 17.18
N ASP A 93 -19.55 -8.32 16.62
CA ASP A 93 -19.35 -9.50 15.76
C ASP A 93 -19.11 -9.07 14.30
N TYR A 94 -17.87 -9.24 13.82
CA TYR A 94 -17.46 -8.95 12.45
C TYR A 94 -17.11 -10.22 11.65
N SER A 95 -17.64 -11.36 12.07
CA SER A 95 -17.42 -12.65 11.38
C SER A 95 -17.87 -12.65 9.91
N SER A 96 -18.79 -11.77 9.51
CA SER A 96 -19.20 -11.57 8.11
C SER A 96 -18.23 -10.74 7.28
N ASP A 97 -17.48 -9.82 7.90
CA ASP A 97 -16.67 -8.82 7.20
C ASP A 97 -15.20 -9.26 7.07
N LEU A 98 -14.76 -10.18 7.94
CA LEU A 98 -13.44 -10.79 7.90
C LEU A 98 -13.15 -11.57 6.60
N PRO A 99 -14.06 -12.41 6.06
CA PRO A 99 -13.85 -13.12 4.80
C PRO A 99 -13.67 -12.19 3.60
N ASP A 100 -14.42 -11.07 3.57
CA ASP A 100 -14.32 -10.08 2.50
C ASP A 100 -12.96 -9.37 2.55
N CYS A 101 -12.51 -9.01 3.75
CA CYS A 101 -11.19 -8.41 3.96
C CYS A 101 -10.05 -9.37 3.58
N GLU A 102 -10.18 -10.66 3.90
CA GLU A 102 -9.22 -11.70 3.51
C GLU A 102 -9.19 -11.96 2.01
N THR A 103 -10.35 -11.93 1.35
CA THR A 103 -10.46 -12.08 -0.10
C THR A 103 -9.79 -10.91 -0.80
N ALA A 104 -10.12 -9.67 -0.40
CA ALA A 104 -9.49 -8.46 -0.93
C ALA A 104 -7.96 -8.49 -0.75
N LEU A 105 -7.45 -8.96 0.40
CA LEU A 105 -6.01 -9.11 0.63
C LEU A 105 -5.36 -10.12 -0.32
N LYS A 106 -5.98 -11.29 -0.51
CA LYS A 106 -5.46 -12.32 -1.42
C LYS A 106 -5.42 -11.83 -2.86
N GLU A 107 -6.48 -11.19 -3.32
CA GLU A 107 -6.57 -10.63 -4.67
C GLU A 107 -5.51 -9.53 -4.88
N THR A 108 -5.36 -8.62 -3.91
CA THR A 108 -4.36 -7.55 -3.98
C THR A 108 -2.94 -8.10 -4.03
N VAL A 109 -2.62 -9.14 -3.26
CA VAL A 109 -1.31 -9.79 -3.31
C VAL A 109 -1.05 -10.42 -4.68
N LYS A 110 -2.06 -11.05 -5.29
CA LYS A 110 -1.96 -11.60 -6.64
C LYS A 110 -1.67 -10.50 -7.66
N GLU A 111 -2.43 -9.40 -7.62
CA GLU A 111 -2.23 -8.25 -8.52
C GLU A 111 -0.86 -7.59 -8.36
N ILE A 112 -0.34 -7.48 -7.12
CA ILE A 112 1.03 -6.98 -6.87
C ILE A 112 2.05 -7.88 -7.57
N ASN A 113 1.91 -9.20 -7.43
CA ASN A 113 2.86 -10.14 -8.04
C ASN A 113 2.82 -10.07 -9.57
N GLU A 114 1.63 -9.99 -10.18
CA GLU A 114 1.47 -9.82 -11.62
C GLU A 114 2.12 -8.52 -12.12
N LYS A 115 1.92 -7.41 -11.40
CA LYS A 115 2.53 -6.11 -11.74
C LYS A 115 4.04 -6.10 -11.54
N LEU A 116 4.57 -6.84 -10.57
CA LEU A 116 6.01 -7.02 -10.40
C LEU A 116 6.64 -7.85 -11.54
N GLU A 117 5.94 -8.87 -12.03
CA GLU A 117 6.36 -9.60 -13.23
C GLU A 117 6.37 -8.71 -14.48
N GLU A 118 5.33 -7.89 -14.68
CA GLU A 118 5.26 -6.88 -15.74
C GLU A 118 6.43 -5.89 -15.65
N LEU A 119 6.72 -5.39 -14.45
CA LEU A 119 7.86 -4.51 -14.20
C LEU A 119 9.19 -5.17 -14.57
N HIS A 120 9.40 -6.43 -14.19
CA HIS A 120 10.63 -7.15 -14.50
C HIS A 120 10.82 -7.37 -16.01
N LEU A 121 9.73 -7.65 -16.75
CA LEU A 121 9.77 -7.81 -18.20
C LEU A 121 10.15 -6.49 -18.89
N GLU A 122 9.48 -5.39 -18.53
CA GLU A 122 9.78 -4.06 -19.08
C GLU A 122 11.22 -3.61 -18.77
N MET A 123 11.72 -3.91 -17.57
CA MET A 123 13.11 -3.64 -17.22
C MET A 123 14.10 -4.48 -18.06
N ALA A 124 13.80 -5.75 -18.32
CA ALA A 124 14.64 -6.63 -19.13
C ALA A 124 14.68 -6.22 -20.61
N GLU A 125 13.57 -5.72 -21.16
CA GLU A 125 13.52 -5.20 -22.53
C GLU A 125 14.32 -3.90 -22.71
N MET A 126 14.51 -3.13 -21.63
CA MET A 126 15.31 -1.90 -21.63
C MET A 126 16.83 -2.14 -21.50
N GLU A 127 17.26 -3.33 -21.08
CA GLU A 127 18.68 -3.71 -20.96
C GLU A 127 19.24 -4.36 -22.24
N LEU A 128 18.38 -4.61 -23.24
CA LEU A 128 18.71 -5.08 -24.60
C LEU A 128 18.83 -3.93 -25.61
#